data_AF-A0A815QFW3-F1
#
_entry.id   AF-A0A815QFW3-F1
#
_cell.length_a   1.000
_cell.length_b   1.000
_cell.length_c   1.000
_cell.angle_alpha   90.00
_cell.angle_beta   90.00
_cell.angle_gamma   90.00
#
_symmetry.space_group_name_H-M   'P 1'
#
loop_
_entity.id
_entity.type
_entity.pdbx_description
1 polymer ?
#
loop_
_entity_poly.entity_id
_entity_poly.type
_entity_poly.pdbx_seq_one_letter_code
_entity_poly.pdbx_strand_id
1 'polypeptide(L)' 'MYNEFKQYAVEDTKTDHRYGVECLFRFYTYGLEKHFRQHVFEDFQQETLCDHEAGQLYGLENFWAFLKYSRQKPKINSKL' A
#
# COMPACT_ATOMS: atom_id res chain seq x y z
N MET A 1 13.19 -10.50 2.89
CA MET A 1 11.85 -10.52 3.51
C MET A 1 10.89 -9.48 2.93
N TYR A 2 11.02 -8.15 3.19
CA TYR A 2 10.05 -7.17 2.65
C TYR A 2 9.95 -7.17 1.12
N ASN A 3 11.09 -7.09 0.41
CA ASN A 3 11.09 -7.06 -1.05
C ASN A 3 10.47 -8.31 -1.68
N GLU A 4 10.77 -9.50 -1.13
CA GLU A 4 10.18 -10.76 -1.57
C GLU A 4 8.67 -10.79 -1.29
N PHE A 5 8.25 -10.33 -0.11
CA PHE A 5 6.83 -10.24 0.22
C PHE A 5 6.07 -9.34 -0.75
N LYS A 6 6.59 -8.14 -1.04
CA LYS A 6 6.00 -7.24 -2.03
C LYS A 6 5.94 -7.88 -3.41
N GLN A 7 7.05 -8.48 -3.85
CA GLN A 7 7.13 -9.11 -5.17
C GLN A 7 6.07 -10.21 -5.33
N TYR A 8 6.00 -11.16 -4.39
CA TYR A 8 5.01 -12.25 -4.46
C TYR A 8 3.58 -11.73 -4.36
N ALA A 9 3.31 -10.77 -3.46
CA ALA A 9 1.99 -10.17 -3.31
C ALA A 9 1.48 -9.51 -4.60
N VAL A 10 2.36 -8.83 -5.33
CA VAL A 10 2.03 -8.19 -6.62
C VAL A 10 1.92 -9.23 -7.73
N GLU A 11 2.77 -10.25 -7.77
CA GLU A 11 2.69 -11.33 -8.76
C GLU A 11 1.37 -12.11 -8.68
N ASP A 12 0.89 -12.39 -7.47
CA ASP A 12 -0.38 -13.10 -7.23
C ASP A 12 -1.59 -12.39 -7.84
N THR A 13 -1.56 -11.05 -7.88
CA THR A 13 -2.65 -10.25 -8.47
C THR A 13 -2.87 -10.53 -9.95
N LYS A 14 -1.83 -11.00 -10.67
CA LYS A 14 -1.92 -11.37 -12.10
C LYS A 14 -2.77 -12.62 -12.32
N THR A 15 -2.93 -13.44 -11.28
CA THR A 15 -3.77 -14.64 -11.27
C THR A 15 -5.10 -14.45 -10.54
N ASP A 16 -5.50 -13.18 -10.30
CA ASP A 16 -6.70 -12.80 -9.53
C ASP A 16 -6.66 -13.23 -8.05
N HIS A 17 -5.49 -13.64 -7.54
CA HIS A 17 -5.29 -13.94 -6.12
C HIS A 17 -4.96 -12.64 -5.37
N ARG A 18 -5.94 -12.10 -4.65
CA ARG A 18 -5.85 -10.77 -4.02
C ARG A 18 -5.30 -10.78 -2.59
N TYR A 19 -5.27 -11.94 -1.93
CA TYR A 19 -4.91 -12.01 -0.51
C TYR A 19 -3.50 -11.48 -0.20
N GLY A 20 -2.52 -11.73 -1.08
CA GLY A 20 -1.16 -11.24 -0.93
C GLY A 20 -1.08 -9.71 -0.91
N VAL A 21 -1.72 -9.05 -1.89
CA VAL A 21 -1.74 -7.59 -1.97
C VAL A 21 -2.57 -6.96 -0.85
N GLU A 22 -3.65 -7.60 -0.41
CA GLU A 22 -4.41 -7.15 0.76
C GLU A 22 -3.56 -7.18 2.04
N CYS A 23 -2.76 -8.24 2.23
CA CYS A 23 -1.82 -8.33 3.34
C CYS A 23 -0.75 -7.23 3.25
N LEU A 24 -0.29 -6.92 2.04
CA LEU A 24 0.69 -5.86 1.80
C LEU A 24 0.13 -4.48 2.18
N PHE A 25 -1.12 -4.17 1.81
CA PHE A 25 -1.77 -2.92 2.22
C PHE A 25 -1.99 -2.83 3.72
N ARG A 26 -2.40 -3.92 4.40
CA ARG A 26 -2.48 -3.94 5.86
C ARG A 26 -1.12 -3.71 6.52
N PHE A 27 -0.07 -4.31 5.97
CA PHE A 27 1.30 -4.09 6.41
C PHE A 27 1.69 -2.62 6.27
N TYR A 28 1.36 -1.96 5.16
CA TYR A 28 1.62 -0.54 4.99
C TYR A 28 0.87 0.30 6.02
N THR A 29 -0.45 0.14 6.14
CA THR A 29 -1.28 0.95 7.06
C THR A 29 -0.78 0.87 8.49
N TYR A 30 -0.73 -0.33 9.08
CA TYR A 30 -0.35 -0.48 10.49
C TYR A 30 1.16 -0.34 10.72
N GLY A 31 1.97 -0.80 9.77
CA GLY A 31 3.43 -0.75 9.87
C GLY A 31 3.93 0.68 9.84
N LEU A 32 3.45 1.51 8.91
CA LEU A 32 3.84 2.91 8.80
C LEU A 32 3.24 3.79 9.89
N GLU A 33 2.04 3.45 10.39
CA GLU A 33 1.46 4.14 11.54
C GLU A 33 2.38 4.03 12.77
N LYS A 34 2.87 2.82 13.05
CA LYS A 34 3.73 2.54 14.19
C LYS A 34 5.18 3.00 13.97
N HIS A 35 5.74 2.73 12.78
CA HIS A 35 7.12 3.06 12.43
C HIS A 35 7.20 3.59 11.00
N PHE A 36 7.13 4.91 10.88
CA PHE A 36 7.19 5.56 9.58
C PHE A 36 8.56 5.37 8.91
N ARG A 37 8.55 4.91 7.66
CA ARG A 37 9.74 4.77 6.81
C ARG A 37 9.42 5.33 5.43
N GLN A 38 10.17 6.33 5.01
CA GLN A 38 9.91 7.07 3.76
C GLN A 38 9.84 6.16 2.53
N HIS A 39 10.83 5.28 2.33
CA HIS A 39 10.84 4.37 1.16
C HIS A 39 9.65 3.39 1.14
N VAL A 40 9.17 2.95 2.32
CA VAL A 40 7.99 2.07 2.43
C VAL A 40 6.71 2.86 2.12
N PHE A 41 6.66 4.14 2.51
CA PHE A 41 5.53 5.01 2.17
C PHE A 41 5.51 5.37 0.67
N GLU A 42 6.67 5.51 0.03
CA GLU A 42 6.77 5.67 -1.43
C GLU A 42 6.25 4.41 -2.16
N ASP A 43 6.63 3.23 -1.69
CA ASP A 43 6.07 1.98 -2.18
C ASP A 43 4.55 1.91 -1.97
N PHE A 44 4.04 2.28 -0.79
CA PHE A 44 2.60 2.29 -0.51
C PHE A 44 1.85 3.17 -1.52
N GLN A 45 2.35 4.38 -1.80
CA GLN A 45 1.75 5.27 -2.81
C GLN A 45 1.76 4.63 -4.20
N GLN A 46 2.88 4.01 -4.59
CA GLN A 46 3.00 3.38 -5.90
C GLN A 46 2.02 2.21 -6.04
N GLU A 47 1.96 1.32 -5.05
CA GLU A 47 1.06 0.16 -5.09
C GLU A 47 -0.41 0.59 -5.03
N THR A 48 -0.76 1.64 -4.28
CA THR A 48 -2.12 2.20 -4.29
C THR A 48 -2.50 2.75 -5.67
N LEU A 49 -1.60 3.44 -6.36
CA LEU A 49 -1.84 3.91 -7.74
C LEU A 49 -2.04 2.73 -8.69
N CYS A 50 -1.19 1.72 -8.63
CA CYS A 50 -1.31 0.50 -9.44
C CYS A 50 -2.65 -0.22 -9.20
N ASP A 51 -3.05 -0.38 -7.94
CA ASP A 51 -4.33 -1.02 -7.57
C ASP A 51 -5.53 -0.23 -8.12
N HIS A 52 -5.49 1.09 -8.00
CA HIS A 52 -6.52 1.97 -8.55
C HIS A 52 -6.59 1.93 -10.08
N GLU A 53 -5.44 1.96 -10.78
CA GLU A 53 -5.37 1.83 -12.24
C GLU A 53 -5.88 0.46 -12.73
N ALA A 54 -5.76 -0.59 -11.90
CA ALA A 54 -6.34 -1.91 -12.14
C ALA A 54 -7.85 -2.00 -11.82
N GLY A 55 -8.49 -0.89 -11.43
CA GLY A 55 -9.92 -0.80 -11.13
C GLY A 55 -10.30 -1.26 -9.72
N GLN A 56 -9.35 -1.35 -8.81
CA GLN A 56 -9.53 -1.83 -7.44
C GLN A 56 -9.49 -0.66 -6.44
N LEU A 57 -10.33 -0.71 -5.41
CA LEU A 57 -10.45 0.37 -4.42
C LEU A 57 -9.77 0.06 -3.08
N TYR A 58 -9.38 -1.19 -2.84
CA TYR A 58 -8.87 -1.64 -1.54
C TYR A 58 -7.60 -0.88 -1.13
N GLY A 59 -6.66 -0.69 -2.04
CA GLY A 59 -5.44 0.08 -1.78
C GLY A 59 -5.72 1.54 -1.42
N LEU A 60 -6.74 2.14 -2.06
CA LEU A 60 -7.13 3.54 -1.83
C LEU A 60 -7.82 3.72 -0.48
N GLU A 61 -8.71 2.80 -0.09
CA GLU A 61 -9.36 2.80 1.23
C GLU A 61 -8.34 2.67 2.35
N ASN A 62 -7.35 1.79 2.20
CA ASN A 62 -6.25 1.63 3.16
C ASN A 62 -5.38 2.89 3.23
N PHE A 63 -5.06 3.49 2.08
CA PHE A 63 -4.28 4.72 2.02
C PHE A 63 -5.00 5.88 2.72
N TRP A 64 -6.29 6.04 2.47
CA TRP A 64 -7.13 7.02 3.15
C TRP A 64 -7.19 6.77 4.66
N ALA A 65 -7.36 5.51 5.08
CA ALA A 65 -7.36 5.13 6.50
C ALA A 65 -6.02 5.51 7.17
N PHE A 66 -4.89 5.21 6.52
CA PHE A 66 -3.58 5.64 7.00
C PHE A 66 -3.52 7.16 7.18
N LEU A 67 -3.89 7.96 6.17
CA LEU A 67 -3.86 9.42 6.29
C LEU A 67 -4.79 9.98 7.37
N LYS A 68 -5.94 9.33 7.60
CA LYS A 68 -6.93 9.76 8.58
C LYS A 68 -6.50 9.48 10.02
N TYR A 69 -5.93 8.30 10.27
CA TYR A 69 -5.66 7.82 11.62
C TYR A 69 -4.18 7.98 12.03
N SER A 70 -3.27 8.01 11.06
CA SER A 70 -1.86 8.25 11.33
C SER A 70 -1.61 9.68 11.75
N ARG A 71 -0.70 9.85 12.71
CA ARG A 71 -0.20 11.19 13.10
C ARG A 71 0.86 11.73 12.14
N GLN A 72 1.29 10.91 11.17
CA GLN A 72 2.29 11.27 10.18
C GLN A 72 1.70 12.19 9.12
N LYS A 73 2.47 13.18 8.66
CA LYS A 73 2.10 14.09 7.56
C LYS A 73 3.12 14.04 6.42
N PRO A 74 3.21 12.91 5.71
CA PRO A 74 4.16 12.77 4.63
C PRO A 74 3.71 13.54 3.38
N LYS A 75 4.66 13.79 2.46
CA LYS A 75 4.35 14.37 1.15
C LYS A 75 3.66 13.33 0.27
N ILE A 76 2.46 13.64 -0.17
CA ILE A 76 1.64 12.77 -1.02
C ILE A 76 1.95 13.05 -2.50
N ASN A 77 1.98 11.99 -3.31
CA ASN A 77 2.08 12.06 -4.77
C ASN A 77 0.86 12.81 -5.33
N SER A 78 1.07 13.78 -6.23
CA SER A 78 -0.01 14.60 -6.79
C SER A 78 -1.08 13.83 -7.58
N LYS A 79 -0.82 12.56 -7.94
CA LYS A 79 -1.79 11.67 -8.59
C LYS A 79 -2.72 10.96 -7.62
N LEU A 80 -2.44 11.00 -6.31
CA LEU A 80 -3.24 10.43 -5.21
C LEU A 80 -4.01 11.50 -4.44
#